data_AF-A0A8H7L8U2-F1
#
_entry.id   AF-A0A8H7L8U2-F1
#
_cell.length_a   1.000
_cell.length_b   1.000
_cell.length_c   1.000
_cell.angle_alpha   90.00
_cell.angle_beta   90.00
_cell.angle_gamma   90.00
#
_symmetry.space_group_name_H-M   'P 1'
#
loop_
_entity.id
_entity.type
_entity.pdbx_description
1 polymer ?
#
loop_
_entity_poly.entity_id
_entity_poly.type
_entity_poly.pdbx_seq_one_letter_code
_entity_poly.pdbx_strand_id
1 'polypeptide(L)'
;MSKFRSTEADSDGTFDDTFWSDRFQEIRFLEEKLGFFLEELKSFIYGRLFDSAGFHFLADSLFFELTNIRDLAEVTLSPLKSTLQGTVFAQLRYVTSVFYLLVDSAELLDFYLVKNGPAQKLVARLIILNLKLMRLFDSQGQPILSRCNYIDTVARLATRKKELEDKFGGFKVSNRLRRVFAFYSAQADASLSTLAETIPHFEI
;
A
#
# COMPACT_ATOMS: atom_id res chain seq x y z
N MET A 1 27.74 26.59 -33.27
CA MET A 1 28.14 27.09 -31.92
C MET A 1 26.96 27.84 -31.32
N SER A 2 26.11 27.11 -30.61
CA SER A 2 24.88 27.63 -29.98
C SER A 2 25.22 28.21 -28.61
N LYS A 3 24.85 29.47 -28.35
CA LYS A 3 25.02 30.12 -27.05
C LYS A 3 23.93 29.63 -26.10
N PHE A 4 24.36 28.96 -25.04
CA PHE A 4 23.57 28.73 -23.82
C PHE A 4 23.06 30.06 -23.26
N ARG A 5 21.74 30.21 -23.12
CA ARG A 5 21.14 31.17 -22.20
C ARG A 5 20.93 30.47 -20.87
N SER A 6 21.91 30.65 -19.98
CA SER A 6 21.70 30.55 -18.54
C SER A 6 21.23 31.93 -18.07
N THR A 7 20.04 32.01 -17.51
CA THR A 7 19.56 33.17 -16.75
C THR A 7 19.06 32.66 -15.41
N GLU A 8 20.01 32.46 -14.50
CA GLU A 8 19.79 32.47 -13.05
C GLU A 8 20.89 33.35 -12.47
N ALA A 9 20.54 34.61 -12.20
CA ALA A 9 21.18 35.49 -11.24
C ALA A 9 20.39 36.80 -11.24
N ASP A 10 19.22 36.79 -10.61
CA ASP A 10 18.67 38.05 -10.10
C ASP A 10 19.52 38.45 -8.89
N SER A 11 20.17 39.59 -9.06
CA SER A 11 21.20 40.16 -8.21
C SER A 11 20.60 40.99 -7.07
N ASP A 12 19.58 40.47 -6.40
CA ASP A 12 19.07 41.05 -5.17
C ASP A 12 18.69 39.91 -4.23
N GLY A 13 19.30 39.87 -3.05
CA GLY A 13 19.24 38.75 -2.11
C GLY A 13 17.88 38.53 -1.44
N THR A 14 16.78 38.84 -2.12
CA THR A 14 15.43 38.50 -1.69
C THR A 14 15.15 37.05 -2.03
N PHE A 15 15.20 36.21 -1.00
CA PHE A 15 14.60 34.88 -1.02
C PHE A 15 13.14 35.04 -1.48
N ASP A 16 12.77 34.48 -2.63
CA ASP A 16 11.40 34.56 -3.12
C ASP A 16 10.51 33.63 -2.29
N ASP A 17 10.05 34.16 -1.16
CA ASP A 17 9.15 33.49 -0.23
C ASP A 17 7.84 33.04 -0.90
N THR A 18 7.43 33.71 -1.98
CA THR A 18 6.21 33.39 -2.73
C THR A 18 6.39 32.11 -3.53
N PHE A 19 7.50 32.00 -4.26
CA PHE A 19 7.83 30.80 -5.03
C PHE A 19 7.90 29.55 -4.15
N TRP A 20 8.57 29.61 -3.01
CA TRP A 20 8.66 28.45 -2.12
C TRP A 20 7.32 28.11 -1.47
N SER A 21 6.51 29.12 -1.09
CA SER A 21 5.18 28.92 -0.52
C SER A 21 4.25 28.14 -1.45
N ASP A 22 4.18 28.52 -2.74
CA ASP A 22 3.31 27.85 -3.72
C ASP A 22 3.71 26.39 -3.92
N ARG A 23 5.03 26.11 -3.96
CA ARG A 23 5.56 24.76 -4.16
C ARG A 23 5.32 23.86 -2.95
N PHE A 24 5.41 24.39 -1.73
CA PHE A 24 5.03 23.65 -0.54
C PHE A 24 3.53 23.33 -0.51
N GLN A 25 2.68 24.23 -1.01
CA GLN A 25 1.25 23.96 -1.16
C GLN A 25 0.99 22.85 -2.19
N GLU A 26 1.67 22.86 -3.33
CA GLU A 26 1.56 21.80 -4.34
C GLU A 26 1.99 20.43 -3.80
N ILE A 27 3.08 20.36 -3.04
CA ILE A 27 3.55 19.12 -2.40
C ILE A 27 2.50 18.60 -1.40
N ARG A 28 2.00 19.47 -0.52
CA ARG A 28 0.98 19.09 0.46
C ARG A 28 -0.30 18.61 -0.22
N PHE A 29 -0.71 19.27 -1.31
CA PHE A 29 -1.85 18.84 -2.10
C PHE A 29 -1.66 17.42 -2.66
N LEU A 30 -0.45 17.09 -3.14
CA LEU A 30 -0.12 15.73 -3.59
C LEU A 30 -0.15 14.71 -2.44
N GLU A 31 0.41 15.04 -1.28
CA GLU A 31 0.40 14.17 -0.10
C GLU A 31 -1.04 13.87 0.36
N GLU A 32 -1.89 14.89 0.39
CA GLU A 32 -3.31 14.78 0.71
C GLU A 32 -4.05 13.93 -0.32
N LYS A 33 -3.86 14.18 -1.63
CA LYS A 33 -4.42 13.38 -2.73
C LYS A 33 -4.07 11.91 -2.61
N LEU A 34 -2.80 11.59 -2.37
CA LEU A 34 -2.33 10.22 -2.16
C LEU A 34 -2.94 9.58 -0.89
N GLY A 35 -3.12 10.38 0.17
CA GLY A 35 -3.79 9.94 1.39
C GLY A 35 -5.26 9.56 1.13
N PHE A 36 -6.00 10.43 0.45
CA PHE A 36 -7.40 10.16 0.09
C PHE A 36 -7.53 8.94 -0.82
N PHE A 37 -6.69 8.83 -1.85
CA PHE A 37 -6.71 7.69 -2.75
C PHE A 37 -6.41 6.38 -2.01
N LEU A 38 -5.46 6.37 -1.06
CA LEU A 38 -5.22 5.18 -0.24
C LEU A 38 -6.44 4.79 0.60
N GLU A 39 -7.13 5.75 1.22
CA GLU A 39 -8.32 5.46 2.01
C GLU A 39 -9.48 4.94 1.13
N GLU A 40 -9.58 5.42 -0.12
CA GLU A 40 -10.49 4.86 -1.11
C GLU A 40 -10.13 3.40 -1.44
N LEU A 41 -8.85 3.08 -1.67
CA LEU A 41 -8.41 1.69 -1.86
C LEU A 41 -8.72 0.81 -0.63
N LYS A 42 -8.46 1.32 0.57
CA LYS A 42 -8.77 0.59 1.81
C LYS A 42 -10.27 0.42 2.05
N SER A 43 -11.11 1.25 1.44
CA SER A 43 -12.56 1.20 1.61
C SER A 43 -13.12 -0.16 1.19
N PHE A 44 -12.58 -0.77 0.12
CA PHE A 44 -12.99 -2.10 -0.36
C PHE A 44 -12.74 -3.25 0.66
N ILE A 45 -12.01 -3.00 1.74
CA ILE A 45 -11.67 -3.99 2.76
C ILE A 45 -12.57 -3.81 3.99
N TYR A 46 -13.77 -4.38 3.93
CA TYR A 46 -14.78 -4.28 4.99
C TYR A 46 -14.73 -5.44 5.99
N GLY A 47 -14.28 -5.17 7.21
CA GLY A 47 -14.37 -6.09 8.34
C GLY A 47 -13.71 -7.44 8.06
N ARG A 48 -14.50 -8.47 7.73
CA ARG A 48 -14.00 -9.82 7.41
C ARG A 48 -13.85 -10.11 5.91
N LEU A 49 -14.31 -9.20 5.05
CA LEU A 49 -14.49 -9.39 3.62
C LEU A 49 -13.67 -8.37 2.82
N PHE A 50 -13.47 -8.70 1.55
CA PHE A 50 -12.97 -7.79 0.52
C PHE A 50 -14.04 -7.75 -0.58
N ASP A 51 -14.46 -6.56 -0.98
CA ASP A 51 -15.44 -6.36 -2.04
C ASP A 51 -14.76 -6.48 -3.42
N SER A 52 -14.46 -7.72 -3.81
CA SER A 52 -13.81 -8.04 -5.09
C SER A 52 -14.63 -7.52 -6.28
N ALA A 53 -15.96 -7.68 -6.22
CA ALA A 53 -16.85 -7.27 -7.31
C ALA A 53 -16.90 -5.74 -7.45
N GLY A 54 -17.07 -5.01 -6.33
CA GLY A 54 -17.02 -3.55 -6.33
C GLY A 54 -15.67 -3.02 -6.77
N PHE A 55 -14.58 -3.65 -6.34
CA PHE A 55 -13.23 -3.28 -6.77
C PHE A 55 -13.04 -3.49 -8.27
N HIS A 56 -13.42 -4.65 -8.82
CA HIS A 56 -13.35 -4.91 -10.25
C HIS A 56 -14.14 -3.90 -11.08
N PHE A 57 -15.31 -3.49 -10.59
CA PHE A 57 -16.13 -2.48 -11.25
C PHE A 57 -15.44 -1.10 -11.34
N LEU A 58 -14.62 -0.74 -10.35
CA LEU A 58 -13.94 0.56 -10.27
C LEU A 58 -12.45 0.52 -10.64
N ALA A 59 -11.86 -0.66 -10.87
CA ALA A 59 -10.43 -0.85 -11.03
C ALA A 59 -9.81 0.02 -12.13
N ASP A 60 -10.47 0.11 -13.29
CA ASP A 60 -9.99 0.93 -14.42
C ASP A 60 -10.02 2.44 -14.09
N SER A 61 -11.07 2.89 -13.38
CA SER A 61 -11.18 4.29 -12.94
C SER A 61 -10.10 4.62 -11.91
N LEU A 62 -9.88 3.72 -10.94
CA LEU A 62 -8.84 3.86 -9.93
C LEU A 62 -7.43 3.86 -10.55
N PHE A 63 -7.21 3.03 -11.58
CA PHE A 63 -5.95 3.02 -12.32
C PHE A 63 -5.70 4.35 -13.05
N PHE A 64 -6.73 4.90 -13.69
CA PHE A 64 -6.65 6.20 -14.34
C PHE A 64 -6.35 7.32 -13.33
N GLU A 65 -6.99 7.30 -12.17
CA GLU A 65 -6.70 8.25 -11.10
C GLU A 65 -5.26 8.12 -10.57
N LEU A 66 -4.79 6.91 -10.31
CA LEU A 66 -3.40 6.66 -9.90
C LEU A 66 -2.40 7.20 -10.93
N THR A 67 -2.68 6.99 -12.21
CA THR A 67 -1.88 7.50 -13.32
C THR A 67 -1.84 9.03 -13.32
N ASN A 68 -2.99 9.68 -13.16
CA ASN A 68 -3.05 11.14 -13.09
C ASN A 68 -2.28 11.70 -11.88
N ILE A 69 -2.36 11.04 -10.72
CA ILE A 69 -1.61 11.45 -9.51
C ILE A 69 -0.11 11.31 -9.77
N ARG A 70 0.34 10.21 -10.38
CA ARG A 70 1.76 10.01 -10.74
C ARG A 70 2.24 11.09 -11.70
N ASP A 71 1.51 11.34 -12.78
CA ASP A 71 1.91 12.30 -13.80
C ASP A 71 1.96 13.72 -13.21
N LEU A 72 1.02 14.07 -12.33
CA LEU A 72 1.07 15.32 -11.56
C LEU A 72 2.31 15.36 -10.65
N ALA A 73 2.60 14.28 -9.92
CA ALA A 73 3.78 14.21 -9.05
C ALA A 73 5.09 14.37 -9.85
N GLU A 74 5.20 13.79 -11.04
CA GLU A 74 6.38 13.96 -11.90
C GLU A 74 6.58 15.42 -12.30
N VAL A 75 5.52 16.09 -12.75
CA VAL A 75 5.58 17.51 -13.14
C VAL A 75 5.89 18.41 -11.94
N THR A 76 5.20 18.20 -10.82
CA THR A 76 5.38 19.01 -9.61
C THR A 76 6.75 18.79 -8.99
N LEU A 77 7.26 17.56 -8.94
CA LEU A 77 8.49 17.25 -8.22
C LEU A 77 9.76 17.42 -9.05
N SER A 78 9.70 17.32 -10.39
CA SER A 78 10.87 17.42 -11.28
C SER A 78 11.80 18.61 -11.00
N PRO A 79 11.30 19.82 -10.68
CA PRO A 79 12.15 20.99 -10.38
C PRO A 79 12.78 21.01 -8.97
N LEU A 80 12.43 20.08 -8.06
CA LEU A 80 12.81 20.15 -6.65
C LEU A 80 14.10 19.37 -6.32
N LYS A 81 14.81 19.76 -5.25
CA LYS A 81 15.96 19.01 -4.72
C LYS A 81 15.50 17.68 -4.08
N SER A 82 16.39 16.69 -4.11
CA SER A 82 16.15 15.27 -3.86
C SER A 82 15.47 14.87 -2.53
N THR A 83 15.56 15.67 -1.47
CA THR A 83 15.05 15.31 -0.14
C THR A 83 13.53 15.37 -0.03
N LEU A 84 12.88 16.43 -0.53
CA LEU A 84 11.41 16.55 -0.52
C LEU A 84 10.74 15.64 -1.56
N GLN A 85 11.45 15.34 -2.65
CA GLN A 85 11.04 14.32 -3.61
C GLN A 85 10.90 12.95 -2.94
N GLY A 86 11.78 12.64 -1.98
CA GLY A 86 11.86 11.33 -1.34
C GLY A 86 10.58 10.91 -0.61
N THR A 87 9.90 11.83 0.08
CA THR A 87 8.68 11.51 0.86
C THR A 87 7.49 11.23 -0.04
N VAL A 88 7.20 12.14 -0.98
CA VAL A 88 6.07 11.97 -1.91
C VAL A 88 6.25 10.77 -2.82
N PHE A 89 7.47 10.52 -3.35
CA PHE A 89 7.72 9.33 -4.16
C PHE A 89 7.63 8.04 -3.34
N ALA A 90 8.03 8.06 -2.06
CA ALA A 90 7.83 6.91 -1.18
C ALA A 90 6.34 6.63 -0.95
N GLN A 91 5.55 7.67 -0.70
CA GLN A 91 4.09 7.59 -0.58
C GLN A 91 3.46 7.04 -1.86
N LEU A 92 3.78 7.62 -3.02
CA LEU A 92 3.27 7.20 -4.32
C LEU A 92 3.62 5.73 -4.61
N ARG A 93 4.85 5.30 -4.31
CA ARG A 93 5.27 3.90 -4.47
C ARG A 93 4.47 2.96 -3.57
N TYR A 94 4.24 3.35 -2.32
CA TYR A 94 3.43 2.56 -1.40
C TYR A 94 1.98 2.45 -1.86
N VAL A 95 1.35 3.57 -2.21
CA VAL A 95 -0.03 3.61 -2.73
C VAL A 95 -0.18 2.79 -4.01
N THR A 96 0.81 2.88 -4.91
CA THR A 96 0.86 2.07 -6.14
C THR A 96 0.93 0.58 -5.83
N SER A 97 1.76 0.17 -4.85
CA SER A 97 1.87 -1.23 -4.48
C SER A 97 0.57 -1.75 -3.83
N VAL A 98 -0.13 -0.91 -3.07
CA VAL A 98 -1.45 -1.23 -2.51
C VAL A 98 -2.49 -1.41 -3.61
N PHE A 99 -2.53 -0.54 -4.63
CA PHE A 99 -3.44 -0.69 -5.77
C PHE A 99 -3.25 -2.04 -6.46
N TYR A 100 -2.02 -2.38 -6.83
CA TYR A 100 -1.74 -3.66 -7.48
C TYR A 100 -1.99 -4.87 -6.58
N LEU A 101 -1.75 -4.74 -5.27
CA LEU A 101 -2.12 -5.78 -4.30
C LEU A 101 -3.63 -6.06 -4.33
N LEU A 102 -4.47 -5.02 -4.45
CA LEU A 102 -5.92 -5.21 -4.57
C LEU A 102 -6.32 -5.85 -5.90
N VAL A 103 -5.69 -5.45 -7.01
CA VAL A 103 -5.90 -6.08 -8.33
C VAL A 103 -5.59 -7.58 -8.27
N ASP A 104 -4.40 -7.94 -7.80
CA ASP A 104 -3.97 -9.34 -7.68
C ASP A 104 -4.88 -10.12 -6.72
N SER A 105 -5.26 -9.48 -5.60
CA SER A 105 -6.13 -10.11 -4.61
C SER A 105 -7.53 -10.37 -5.14
N ALA A 106 -8.10 -9.45 -5.92
CA ALA A 106 -9.43 -9.60 -6.53
C ALA A 106 -9.45 -10.80 -7.48
N GLU A 107 -8.50 -10.85 -8.42
CA GLU A 107 -8.40 -11.94 -9.39
C GLU A 107 -8.21 -13.30 -8.70
N LEU A 108 -7.32 -13.38 -7.71
CA LEU A 108 -7.04 -14.63 -7.02
C LEU A 108 -8.17 -15.08 -6.10
N LEU A 109 -8.87 -14.14 -5.46
CA LEU A 109 -10.04 -14.48 -4.65
C LEU A 109 -11.16 -15.04 -5.52
N ASP A 110 -11.43 -14.43 -6.67
CA ASP A 110 -12.40 -14.96 -7.63
C ASP A 110 -12.01 -16.38 -8.09
N PHE A 111 -10.72 -16.61 -8.37
CA PHE A 111 -10.22 -17.92 -8.73
C PHE A 111 -10.34 -18.97 -7.60
N TYR A 112 -9.93 -18.64 -6.38
CA TYR A 112 -9.83 -19.61 -5.28
C TYR A 112 -11.15 -19.83 -4.53
N LEU A 113 -12.04 -18.84 -4.48
CA LEU A 113 -13.35 -18.98 -3.87
C LEU A 113 -14.26 -19.87 -4.71
N VAL A 114 -14.18 -19.79 -6.04
CA VAL A 114 -14.96 -20.64 -6.96
C VAL A 114 -14.53 -22.11 -6.90
N LYS A 115 -13.22 -22.37 -6.80
CA LYS A 115 -12.67 -23.74 -6.89
C LYS A 115 -12.91 -24.65 -5.67
N ASN A 116 -13.61 -24.16 -4.64
CA ASN A 116 -14.19 -24.88 -3.50
C ASN A 116 -13.30 -25.83 -2.65
N GLY A 117 -12.05 -26.08 -3.05
CA GLY A 117 -11.13 -26.95 -2.32
C GLY A 117 -10.70 -26.37 -0.97
N PRO A 118 -10.58 -27.20 0.09
CA PRO A 118 -10.21 -26.72 1.43
C PRO A 118 -8.89 -25.94 1.47
N ALA A 119 -7.86 -26.40 0.74
CA ALA A 119 -6.56 -25.73 0.70
C ALA A 119 -6.62 -24.37 -0.04
N GLN A 120 -7.40 -24.28 -1.12
CA GLN A 120 -7.66 -23.04 -1.86
C GLN A 120 -8.39 -22.02 -0.98
N LYS A 121 -9.35 -22.48 -0.16
CA LYS A 121 -10.01 -21.63 0.84
C LYS A 121 -9.03 -21.08 1.88
N LEU A 122 -7.98 -21.82 2.23
CA LEU A 122 -6.93 -21.31 3.12
C LEU A 122 -6.08 -20.23 2.44
N VAL A 123 -5.73 -20.40 1.16
CA VAL A 123 -5.06 -19.35 0.37
C VAL A 123 -5.91 -18.09 0.32
N ALA A 124 -7.20 -18.20 -0.03
CA ALA A 124 -8.11 -17.06 -0.06
C ALA A 124 -8.18 -16.33 1.31
N ARG A 125 -8.22 -17.09 2.41
CA ARG A 125 -8.21 -16.51 3.76
C ARG A 125 -6.90 -15.80 4.09
N LEU A 126 -5.77 -16.29 3.59
CA LEU A 126 -4.45 -15.67 3.78
C LEU A 126 -4.31 -14.39 2.95
N ILE A 127 -4.86 -14.35 1.73
CA ILE A 127 -4.96 -13.12 0.92
C ILE A 127 -5.77 -12.07 1.70
N ILE A 128 -6.97 -12.42 2.17
CA ILE A 128 -7.82 -11.53 2.99
C ILE A 128 -7.10 -11.08 4.27
N LEU A 129 -6.25 -11.92 4.86
CA LEU A 129 -5.45 -11.56 6.03
C LEU A 129 -4.40 -10.48 5.69
N ASN A 130 -3.69 -10.61 4.57
CA ASN A 130 -2.76 -9.59 4.08
C ASN A 130 -3.46 -8.25 3.85
N LEU A 131 -4.63 -8.26 3.22
CA LEU A 131 -5.45 -7.05 3.04
C LEU A 131 -5.83 -6.39 4.38
N LYS A 132 -6.10 -7.19 5.42
CA LYS A 132 -6.39 -6.64 6.76
C LYS A 132 -5.16 -6.03 7.42
N LEU A 133 -3.99 -6.66 7.27
CA LEU A 133 -2.74 -6.11 7.78
C LEU A 133 -2.44 -4.76 7.12
N MET A 134 -2.63 -4.65 5.81
CA MET A 134 -2.44 -3.42 5.05
C MET A 134 -3.25 -2.23 5.60
N ARG A 135 -4.44 -2.46 6.17
CA ARG A 135 -5.24 -1.39 6.78
C ARG A 135 -4.58 -0.74 8.00
N LEU A 136 -3.59 -1.40 8.62
CA LEU A 136 -2.90 -0.91 9.82
C LEU A 136 -1.75 0.02 9.49
N PHE A 137 -1.47 0.27 8.21
CA PHE A 137 -0.46 1.21 7.76
C PHE A 137 -1.10 2.52 7.26
N ASP A 138 -0.41 3.63 7.43
CA ASP A 138 -0.79 4.95 6.93
C ASP A 138 -0.41 5.14 5.46
N SER A 139 -0.54 6.35 4.94
CA SER A 139 -0.21 6.66 3.56
C SER A 139 1.27 6.52 3.22
N GLN A 140 2.14 6.56 4.22
CA GLN A 140 3.59 6.40 4.10
C GLN A 140 4.03 4.94 4.28
N GLY A 141 3.08 4.01 4.42
CA GLY A 141 3.37 2.62 4.74
C GLY A 141 3.92 2.42 6.15
N GLN A 142 3.68 3.37 7.06
CA GLN A 142 4.08 3.29 8.46
C GLN A 142 2.92 2.81 9.34
N PRO A 143 3.19 2.09 10.43
CA PRO A 143 2.13 1.64 11.35
C PRO A 143 1.30 2.78 11.97
N ILE A 144 -0.04 2.64 11.97
CA ILE A 144 -0.97 3.59 12.60
C ILE A 144 -1.16 3.24 14.09
N LEU A 145 -0.23 3.68 14.94
CA LEU A 145 -0.24 3.38 16.38
C LEU A 145 -1.43 3.98 17.13
N SER A 146 -1.96 5.09 16.62
CA SER A 146 -3.13 5.77 17.19
C SER A 146 -4.44 5.01 16.98
N ARG A 147 -4.43 3.93 16.20
CA ARG A 147 -5.63 3.13 15.93
C ARG A 147 -6.07 2.41 17.20
N CYS A 148 -7.34 2.56 17.55
CA CYS A 148 -7.94 1.84 18.68
C CYS A 148 -7.70 0.32 18.55
N ASN A 149 -7.24 -0.31 19.63
CA ASN A 149 -6.91 -1.74 19.70
C ASN A 149 -5.85 -2.19 18.68
N TYR A 150 -4.87 -1.33 18.37
CA TYR A 150 -3.76 -1.64 17.45
C TYR A 150 -3.04 -2.95 17.86
N ILE A 151 -2.53 -3.02 19.09
CA ILE A 151 -1.78 -4.17 19.62
C ILE A 151 -2.61 -5.45 19.54
N ASP A 152 -3.84 -5.42 20.07
CA ASP A 152 -4.74 -6.58 20.04
C ASP A 152 -5.09 -7.02 18.62
N THR A 153 -5.19 -6.07 17.69
CA THR A 153 -5.48 -6.36 16.28
C THR A 153 -4.29 -7.03 15.61
N VAL A 154 -3.07 -6.55 15.84
CA VAL A 154 -1.82 -7.19 15.35
C VAL A 154 -1.69 -8.60 15.92
N ALA A 155 -1.84 -8.76 17.24
CA ALA A 155 -1.78 -10.05 17.94
C ALA A 155 -2.78 -11.07 17.39
N ARG A 156 -4.02 -10.64 17.18
CA ARG A 156 -5.08 -11.49 16.62
C ARG A 156 -4.79 -11.89 15.17
N LEU A 157 -4.25 -10.98 14.36
CA LEU A 157 -3.90 -11.28 12.97
C LEU A 157 -2.69 -12.22 12.88
N ALA A 158 -1.67 -12.05 13.74
CA ALA A 158 -0.52 -12.95 13.84
C ALA A 158 -0.97 -14.37 14.23
N THR A 159 -1.78 -14.49 15.29
CA THR A 159 -2.37 -15.79 15.70
C THR A 159 -3.15 -16.42 14.56
N ARG A 160 -3.96 -15.62 13.85
CA ARG A 160 -4.74 -16.12 12.73
C ARG A 160 -3.89 -16.59 11.56
N LYS A 161 -2.76 -15.93 11.27
CA LYS A 161 -1.80 -16.37 10.25
C LYS A 161 -1.25 -17.76 10.62
N LYS A 162 -0.75 -17.92 11.83
CA LYS A 162 -0.21 -19.19 12.33
C LYS A 162 -1.22 -20.34 12.21
N GLU A 163 -2.48 -20.09 12.62
CA GLU A 163 -3.55 -21.07 12.45
C GLU A 163 -3.79 -21.49 10.98
N LEU A 164 -3.63 -20.56 10.03
CA LEU A 164 -3.79 -20.86 8.60
C LEU A 164 -2.62 -21.70 8.09
N GLU A 165 -1.39 -21.41 8.52
CA GLU A 165 -0.18 -22.16 8.18
C GLU A 165 -0.25 -23.60 8.70
N ASP A 166 -0.60 -23.77 9.99
CA ASP A 166 -0.77 -25.08 10.62
C ASP A 166 -1.81 -25.93 9.89
N LYS A 167 -2.96 -25.31 9.55
CA LYS A 167 -4.02 -25.98 8.80
C LYS A 167 -3.58 -26.34 7.38
N PHE A 168 -2.84 -25.46 6.71
CA PHE A 168 -2.38 -25.69 5.35
C PHE A 168 -1.34 -26.82 5.28
N GLY A 169 -0.45 -26.91 6.28
CA GLY A 169 0.54 -27.98 6.42
C GLY A 169 -0.08 -29.39 6.46
N GLY A 170 -1.33 -29.52 6.91
CA GLY A 170 -2.07 -30.77 6.93
C GLY A 170 -2.57 -31.26 5.56
N PHE A 171 -2.49 -30.46 4.49
CA PHE A 171 -3.00 -30.84 3.17
C PHE A 171 -1.91 -31.30 2.20
N LYS A 172 -2.18 -32.40 1.48
CA LYS A 172 -1.39 -32.78 0.30
C LYS A 172 -1.84 -31.94 -0.91
N VAL A 173 -1.06 -30.93 -1.25
CA VAL A 173 -1.35 -29.97 -2.32
C VAL A 173 -0.33 -30.03 -3.46
N SER A 174 -0.70 -29.46 -4.62
CA SER A 174 0.24 -29.28 -5.72
C SER A 174 1.34 -28.27 -5.36
N ASN A 175 2.52 -28.42 -5.99
CA ASN A 175 3.64 -27.48 -5.79
C ASN A 175 3.27 -26.04 -6.14
N ARG A 176 2.39 -25.83 -7.12
CA ARG A 176 1.88 -24.50 -7.49
C ARG A 176 1.12 -23.86 -6.32
N LEU A 177 0.18 -24.59 -5.72
CA LEU A 177 -0.60 -24.05 -4.60
C LEU A 177 0.26 -23.79 -3.37
N ARG A 178 1.25 -24.67 -3.11
CA ARG A 178 2.23 -24.47 -2.03
C ARG A 178 3.04 -23.19 -2.21
N ARG A 179 3.50 -22.89 -3.43
CA ARG A 179 4.23 -21.64 -3.73
C ARG A 179 3.37 -20.41 -3.53
N VAL A 180 2.12 -20.43 -3.98
CA VAL A 180 1.19 -19.31 -3.79
C VAL A 180 0.94 -19.07 -2.30
N PHE A 181 0.69 -20.13 -1.53
CA PHE A 181 0.50 -20.02 -0.09
C PHE A 181 1.75 -19.45 0.60
N ALA A 182 2.94 -19.98 0.28
CA ALA A 182 4.20 -19.51 0.85
C ALA A 182 4.48 -18.04 0.53
N PHE A 183 4.17 -17.59 -0.68
CA PHE A 183 4.29 -16.19 -1.07
C PHE A 183 3.44 -15.27 -0.19
N TYR A 184 2.14 -15.56 -0.05
CA TYR A 184 1.25 -14.75 0.79
C TYR A 184 1.56 -14.88 2.28
N SER A 185 2.16 -16.00 2.72
CA SER A 185 2.62 -16.13 4.11
C SER A 185 3.80 -15.22 4.37
N ALA A 186 4.81 -15.22 3.48
CA ALA A 186 5.97 -14.35 3.60
C ALA A 186 5.60 -12.86 3.54
N GLN A 187 4.60 -12.50 2.72
CA GLN A 187 4.06 -11.13 2.69
C GLN A 187 3.42 -10.76 4.04
N ALA A 188 2.65 -11.68 4.64
CA ALA A 188 2.03 -11.45 5.93
C ALA A 188 3.07 -11.35 7.05
N ASP A 189 4.13 -12.16 6.99
CA ASP A 189 5.28 -12.07 7.91
C ASP A 189 5.98 -10.72 7.82
N ALA A 190 6.29 -10.27 6.60
CA ALA A 190 6.92 -8.95 6.41
C ALA A 190 6.06 -7.83 6.99
N SER A 191 4.74 -7.86 6.71
CA SER A 191 3.80 -6.88 7.25
C SER A 191 3.70 -6.94 8.77
N LEU A 192 3.61 -8.14 9.35
CA LEU A 192 3.55 -8.33 10.80
C LEU A 192 4.83 -7.87 11.49
N SER A 193 6.00 -8.16 10.92
CA SER A 193 7.29 -7.69 11.44
C SER A 193 7.34 -6.17 11.53
N THR A 194 7.00 -5.46 10.45
CA THR A 194 6.95 -3.99 10.47
C THR A 194 5.93 -3.46 11.47
N LEU A 195 4.76 -4.11 11.61
CA LEU A 195 3.76 -3.71 12.60
C LEU A 195 4.22 -3.97 14.04
N ALA A 196 4.93 -5.07 14.28
CA ALA A 196 5.43 -5.50 15.57
C ALA A 196 6.62 -4.69 16.08
N GLU A 197 7.47 -4.14 15.20
CA GLU A 197 8.62 -3.30 15.56
C GLU A 197 8.25 -2.13 16.48
N THR A 198 6.99 -1.69 16.41
CA THR A 198 6.45 -0.58 17.20
C THR A 198 5.83 -1.01 18.53
N ILE A 199 5.75 -2.32 18.82
CA ILE A 199 5.13 -2.89 20.02
C ILE A 199 6.24 -3.46 20.92
N PRO A 200 6.48 -2.88 22.11
CA PRO A 200 7.47 -3.41 23.03
C PRO A 200 7.19 -4.87 23.41
N HIS A 201 8.23 -5.72 23.34
CA HIS A 201 8.20 -7.13 23.76
C HIS A 201 7.19 -8.02 23.01
N PHE A 202 6.82 -7.66 21.78
CA PHE A 202 5.94 -8.47 20.94
C PHE A 202 6.75 -9.45 20.08
N GLU A 203 6.49 -10.75 20.24
CA GLU A 203 7.09 -11.82 19.42
C GLU A 203 6.02 -12.40 18.47
N ILE A 204 6.42 -12.62 17.20
CA ILE A 204 5.56 -13.14 16.12
C ILE A 204 5.60 -14.67 16.09
#